data_AF-A0A8H5Y0P2-F1
#
_entry.id   AF-A0A8H5Y0P2-F1
#
_cell.length_a   1.000
_cell.length_b   1.000
_cell.length_c   1.000
_cell.angle_alpha   90.00
_cell.angle_beta   90.00
_cell.angle_gamma   90.00
#
_symmetry.space_group_name_H-M   'P 1'
#
loop_
_entity.id
_entity.type
_entity.pdbx_description
1 polymer ?
#
loop_
_entity_poly.entity_id
_entity_poly.type
_entity_poly.pdbx_seq_one_letter_code
_entity_poly.pdbx_strand_id
1 'polypeptide(L)'
;MAQTYKRIDESRLLSDKLRNPDRRYISIIHPGYFQSGSDPESDVLISFEPFDDGGTGIHYDTAHAACAILAGNLWYGYFSTDIHGKIRANPSDGILRDERYYFCLPTSDDPATDKYPIVPRFRDWRFPHRNLPPIWKRYQEYLAQQDSIAIKGDRCAVTNCGDVVEEAHILPSQQEPWFSMNMMKRYARTPIFSMSQIDAPANKLSLRCDIHKIFDERHFTFVPKTAIRRSASIPQNNQTAHSQDHGVSYSNQDALSGNLSNSHSDIPIRPREPEQEPVQLVGHVFNSTPSNDLPSRFHNREVHELPSTVSVEYLFARFAYTIFSPSIFKDFLDSHKGRVLMMWDPTEEHYDTQHVSAERCRGIWNASRSRSESPRKRSRAGGDAADHEDGGLGCGVSDVDSGYGDHSQLSRGEDDVKRRGRTRERAWEEDIDDTSGQVSDSPGAKRTRLVEANNTLID
;
A
#
# COMPACT_ATOMS: atom_id res chain seq x y z
N MET A 1 -33.38 -33.22 14.66
CA MET A 1 -32.93 -32.79 13.32
C MET A 1 -31.69 -31.93 13.49
N ALA A 2 -30.51 -32.54 13.41
CA ALA A 2 -29.25 -31.80 13.51
C ALA A 2 -28.97 -31.17 12.14
N GLN A 3 -29.08 -29.84 12.06
CA GLN A 3 -28.66 -29.07 10.90
C GLN A 3 -27.17 -29.33 10.67
N THR A 4 -26.86 -29.90 9.51
CA THR A 4 -25.49 -30.12 9.06
C THR A 4 -24.89 -28.75 8.75
N TYR A 5 -24.19 -28.15 9.72
CA TYR A 5 -23.42 -26.95 9.47
C TYR A 5 -22.25 -27.32 8.55
N LYS A 6 -22.27 -26.83 7.31
CA LYS A 6 -21.09 -26.90 6.43
C LYS A 6 -19.97 -26.10 7.10
N ARG A 7 -18.83 -26.74 7.35
CA ARG A 7 -17.60 -26.05 7.76
C ARG A 7 -17.24 -25.05 6.66
N ILE A 8 -16.96 -23.80 7.03
CA ILE A 8 -16.25 -22.87 6.14
C ILE A 8 -14.83 -23.41 6.05
N ASP A 9 -14.55 -24.11 4.97
CA ASP A 9 -13.24 -24.68 4.72
C ASP A 9 -12.42 -23.71 3.87
N GLU A 10 -11.70 -22.80 4.53
CA GLU A 10 -10.72 -21.92 3.87
C GLU A 10 -9.45 -22.68 3.42
N SER A 11 -9.33 -23.98 3.73
CA SER A 11 -8.11 -24.75 3.45
C SER A 11 -7.99 -25.28 2.02
N ARG A 12 -8.93 -24.95 1.12
CA ARG A 12 -8.78 -25.18 -0.34
C ARG A 12 -8.00 -24.08 -1.07
N LEU A 13 -7.54 -23.04 -0.38
CA LEU A 13 -6.72 -21.95 -0.95
C LEU A 13 -5.21 -22.20 -0.89
N LEU A 14 -4.78 -23.36 -0.40
CA LEU A 14 -3.37 -23.73 -0.28
C LEU A 14 -3.09 -25.02 -1.05
N SER A 15 -3.08 -24.91 -2.39
CA SER A 15 -2.35 -25.87 -3.22
C SER A 15 -1.40 -25.10 -4.13
N ASP A 16 -0.12 -25.27 -3.81
CA ASP A 16 1.04 -24.80 -4.55
C ASP A 16 1.03 -25.17 -6.04
N LYS A 17 1.81 -24.39 -6.79
CA LYS A 17 2.22 -24.56 -8.20
C LYS A 17 1.26 -23.95 -9.21
N LEU A 18 1.39 -22.64 -9.37
CA LEU A 18 1.66 -22.01 -10.66
C LEU A 18 2.07 -20.57 -10.35
N ARG A 19 3.36 -20.25 -10.53
CA ARG A 19 3.68 -18.90 -11.01
C ARG A 19 2.92 -18.83 -12.33
N ASN A 20 1.74 -18.20 -12.35
CA ASN A 20 0.85 -18.28 -13.49
C ASN A 20 1.61 -17.71 -14.69
N PRO A 21 2.01 -18.53 -15.68
CA PRO A 21 2.77 -18.05 -16.83
C PRO A 21 1.97 -17.04 -17.67
N ASP A 22 0.67 -16.93 -17.42
CA ASP A 22 -0.25 -15.97 -18.06
C ASP A 22 -0.46 -14.67 -17.27
N ARG A 23 0.26 -14.44 -16.15
CA ARG A 23 0.15 -13.14 -15.45
C ARG A 23 0.86 -12.06 -16.26
N ARG A 24 0.05 -11.28 -16.98
CA ARG A 24 0.46 -10.09 -17.71
C ARG A 24 0.94 -9.03 -16.72
N TYR A 25 2.14 -8.49 -16.93
CA TYR A 25 2.65 -7.33 -16.21
C TYR A 25 2.85 -6.18 -17.19
N ILE A 26 2.74 -4.95 -16.67
CA ILE A 26 3.14 -3.74 -17.38
C ILE A 26 4.48 -3.30 -16.80
N SER A 27 5.54 -3.50 -17.57
CA SER A 27 6.90 -3.19 -17.16
C SER A 27 7.29 -1.79 -17.62
N ILE A 28 7.66 -0.95 -16.66
CA ILE A 28 8.29 0.33 -16.95
C ILE A 28 9.80 0.13 -16.94
N ILE A 29 10.46 0.49 -18.03
CA ILE A 29 11.88 0.27 -18.28
C ILE A 29 12.64 1.57 -18.09
N HIS A 30 13.83 1.47 -17.49
CA HIS A 30 14.77 2.57 -17.46
C HIS A 30 15.55 2.61 -18.80
N PRO A 31 15.44 3.67 -19.61
CA PRO A 31 15.96 3.68 -20.97
C PRO A 31 17.51 3.64 -21.04
N GLY A 32 18.21 4.30 -20.13
CA GLY A 32 19.68 4.38 -20.13
C GLY A 32 20.48 3.09 -19.89
N TYR A 33 19.85 1.98 -19.54
CA TYR A 33 20.55 0.70 -19.29
C TYR A 33 20.44 -0.32 -20.42
N PHE A 34 19.63 0.00 -21.44
CA PHE A 34 19.50 -0.86 -22.58
C PHE A 34 20.83 -0.94 -23.32
N GLN A 35 21.25 -2.17 -23.57
CA GLN A 35 22.39 -2.46 -24.43
C GLN A 35 21.90 -3.29 -25.61
N SER A 36 22.31 -2.94 -26.82
CA SER A 36 21.90 -3.66 -28.03
C SER A 36 22.20 -5.15 -27.89
N GLY A 37 21.17 -6.00 -27.97
CA GLY A 37 21.27 -7.45 -27.79
C GLY A 37 21.16 -7.95 -26.34
N SER A 38 20.94 -7.07 -25.37
CA SER A 38 20.62 -7.45 -23.99
C SER A 38 19.11 -7.65 -23.79
N ASP A 39 18.76 -8.52 -22.83
CA ASP A 39 17.38 -8.80 -22.46
C ASP A 39 16.74 -7.55 -21.81
N PRO A 40 15.65 -6.99 -22.39
CA PRO A 40 14.93 -5.85 -21.82
C PRO A 40 14.41 -6.10 -20.39
N GLU A 41 14.19 -7.36 -20.00
CA GLU A 41 13.76 -7.71 -18.64
C GLU A 41 14.80 -7.31 -17.58
N SER A 42 16.07 -7.23 -17.98
CA SER A 42 17.15 -6.83 -17.09
C SER A 42 17.19 -5.33 -16.78
N ASP A 43 16.40 -4.50 -17.46
CA ASP A 43 16.39 -3.03 -17.37
C ASP A 43 15.08 -2.44 -16.82
N VAL A 44 14.20 -3.30 -16.32
CA VAL A 44 12.94 -2.91 -15.69
C VAL A 44 13.22 -2.05 -14.46
N LEU A 45 12.59 -0.88 -14.41
CA LEU A 45 12.58 0.02 -13.27
C LEU A 45 11.56 -0.47 -12.22
N ILE A 46 10.33 -0.72 -12.67
CA ILE A 46 9.22 -1.18 -11.83
C ILE A 46 8.19 -1.89 -12.71
N SER A 47 7.58 -2.94 -12.18
CA SER A 47 6.50 -3.68 -12.84
C SER A 47 5.18 -3.48 -12.09
N PHE A 48 4.09 -3.32 -12.84
CA PHE A 48 2.74 -3.20 -12.29
C PHE A 48 1.87 -4.37 -12.74
N GLU A 49 1.06 -4.88 -11.82
CA GLU A 49 -0.08 -5.73 -12.17
C GLU A 49 -1.17 -4.86 -12.84
N PRO A 50 -1.76 -5.28 -13.96
CA PRO A 50 -2.68 -4.48 -14.76
C PRO A 50 -4.11 -4.47 -14.16
N PHE A 51 -4.26 -4.19 -12.86
CA PHE A 51 -5.57 -4.28 -12.19
C PHE A 51 -6.54 -3.14 -12.56
N ASP A 52 -6.07 -2.09 -13.23
CA ASP A 52 -6.94 -1.04 -13.75
C ASP A 52 -7.69 -1.51 -15.02
N ASP A 53 -8.78 -0.81 -15.34
CA ASP A 53 -9.65 -1.09 -16.49
C ASP A 53 -10.02 -2.58 -16.64
N GLY A 54 -10.54 -3.16 -15.56
CA GLY A 54 -11.02 -4.55 -15.57
C GLY A 54 -9.92 -5.60 -15.71
N GLY A 55 -8.67 -5.27 -15.37
CA GLY A 55 -7.56 -6.22 -15.49
C GLY A 55 -6.71 -6.04 -16.76
N THR A 56 -6.83 -4.91 -17.46
CA THR A 56 -6.20 -4.71 -18.77
C THR A 56 -5.06 -3.69 -18.76
N GLY A 57 -4.97 -2.84 -17.74
CA GLY A 57 -4.05 -1.72 -17.72
C GLY A 57 -3.63 -1.23 -16.34
N ILE A 58 -2.84 -0.15 -16.31
CA ILE A 58 -2.47 0.61 -15.11
C ILE A 58 -2.79 2.09 -15.31
N HIS A 59 -3.31 2.74 -14.28
CA HIS A 59 -3.60 4.17 -14.31
C HIS A 59 -2.32 5.01 -14.48
N TYR A 60 -2.31 5.87 -15.50
CA TYR A 60 -1.16 6.65 -15.95
C TYR A 60 -0.54 7.45 -14.82
N ASP A 61 -1.32 8.29 -14.12
CA ASP A 61 -0.76 9.17 -13.07
C ASP A 61 -0.24 8.38 -11.87
N THR A 62 -0.80 7.19 -11.60
CA THR A 62 -0.33 6.31 -10.52
C THR A 62 1.02 5.71 -10.88
N ALA A 63 1.16 5.16 -12.08
CA ALA A 63 2.43 4.63 -12.58
C ALA A 63 3.48 5.75 -12.70
N HIS A 64 3.08 6.93 -13.20
CA HIS A 64 3.94 8.09 -13.38
C HIS A 64 4.49 8.59 -12.04
N ALA A 65 3.61 8.81 -11.06
CA ALA A 65 4.02 9.26 -9.73
C ALA A 65 4.98 8.25 -9.07
N ALA A 66 4.74 6.95 -9.23
CA ALA A 66 5.63 5.91 -8.72
C ALA A 66 7.03 5.98 -9.36
N CYS A 67 7.12 6.08 -10.69
CA CYS A 67 8.40 6.19 -11.39
C CYS A 67 9.14 7.49 -11.05
N ALA A 68 8.42 8.61 -10.95
CA ALA A 68 8.99 9.88 -10.59
C ALA A 68 9.47 9.93 -9.13
N ILE A 69 8.82 9.23 -8.20
CA ILE A 69 9.32 9.02 -6.82
C ILE A 69 10.67 8.29 -6.84
N LEU A 70 10.75 7.17 -7.57
CA LEU A 70 11.99 6.40 -7.72
C LEU A 70 13.10 7.24 -8.35
N ALA A 71 12.77 8.10 -9.32
CA ALA A 71 13.71 9.02 -9.94
C ALA A 71 14.07 10.26 -9.08
N GLY A 72 13.57 10.37 -7.84
CA GLY A 72 13.90 11.48 -6.95
C GLY A 72 12.99 12.70 -7.09
N ASN A 73 11.69 12.49 -7.25
CA ASN A 73 10.65 13.51 -7.43
C ASN A 73 10.71 14.26 -8.78
N LEU A 74 11.17 13.60 -9.84
CA LEU A 74 11.25 14.18 -11.19
C LEU A 74 9.88 14.11 -11.90
N TRP A 75 8.94 14.96 -11.48
CA TRP A 75 7.56 14.98 -12.01
C TRP A 75 7.45 15.34 -13.50
N TYR A 76 8.51 15.89 -14.08
CA TYR A 76 8.56 16.27 -15.48
C TYR A 76 8.93 15.10 -16.42
N GLY A 77 9.23 13.91 -15.86
CA GLY A 77 9.39 12.69 -16.66
C GLY A 77 8.11 12.33 -17.42
N TYR A 78 8.22 11.47 -18.42
CA TYR A 78 7.08 11.04 -19.23
C TYR A 78 7.26 9.60 -19.70
N PHE A 79 6.16 8.94 -20.07
CA PHE A 79 6.21 7.61 -20.66
C PHE A 79 6.34 7.68 -22.18
N SER A 80 7.12 6.75 -22.73
CA SER A 80 7.32 6.58 -24.16
C SER A 80 7.16 5.11 -24.54
N THR A 81 6.68 4.83 -25.75
CA THR A 81 6.65 3.47 -26.31
C THR A 81 7.97 3.10 -27.00
N ASP A 82 8.82 4.09 -27.29
CA ASP A 82 10.18 3.87 -27.77
C ASP A 82 11.23 4.31 -26.75
N ILE A 83 12.38 3.66 -26.80
CA ILE A 83 13.48 3.90 -25.88
C ILE A 83 14.11 5.30 -25.97
N HIS A 84 13.99 5.96 -27.13
CA HIS A 84 14.55 7.29 -27.38
C HIS A 84 13.59 8.42 -26.97
N GLY A 85 12.41 8.11 -26.41
CA GLY A 85 11.46 9.11 -25.94
C GLY A 85 10.71 9.88 -27.04
N LYS A 86 10.72 9.40 -28.30
CA LYS A 86 10.15 10.15 -29.44
C LYS A 86 8.63 10.04 -29.54
N ILE A 87 8.05 8.93 -29.10
CA ILE A 87 6.65 8.55 -29.17
C ILE A 87 6.10 8.50 -27.75
N ARG A 88 5.57 9.65 -27.31
CA ARG A 88 4.98 9.78 -25.97
C ARG A 88 3.73 8.91 -25.84
N ALA A 89 3.67 8.13 -24.77
CA ALA A 89 2.51 7.35 -24.40
C ALA A 89 1.53 8.23 -23.61
N ASN A 90 0.57 8.85 -24.31
CA ASN A 90 -0.48 9.67 -23.71
C ASN A 90 -1.86 9.04 -23.99
N PRO A 91 -2.28 8.01 -23.24
CA PRO A 91 -3.59 7.39 -23.42
C PRO A 91 -4.70 8.38 -23.10
N SER A 92 -5.73 8.47 -23.95
CA SER A 92 -6.83 9.44 -23.80
C SER A 92 -7.70 9.17 -22.58
N ASP A 93 -7.78 7.91 -22.14
CA ASP A 93 -8.51 7.47 -20.96
C ASP A 93 -7.61 7.36 -19.71
N GLY A 94 -6.34 7.76 -19.81
CA GLY A 94 -5.39 7.69 -18.71
C GLY A 94 -4.97 6.26 -18.32
N ILE A 95 -5.17 5.25 -19.17
CA ILE A 95 -4.81 3.86 -18.87
C ILE A 95 -3.72 3.36 -19.83
N LEU A 96 -2.58 2.94 -19.27
CA LEU A 96 -1.49 2.27 -19.98
C LEU A 96 -1.82 0.79 -20.14
N ARG A 97 -1.72 0.24 -21.35
CA ARG A 97 -2.15 -1.15 -21.67
C ARG A 97 -1.11 -1.97 -22.41
N ASP A 98 -0.04 -1.37 -22.91
CA ASP A 98 1.05 -2.10 -23.54
C ASP A 98 1.90 -2.78 -22.48
N GLU A 99 2.61 -3.83 -22.86
CA GLU A 99 3.43 -4.61 -21.92
C GLU A 99 4.64 -3.82 -21.42
N ARG A 100 5.11 -2.83 -22.20
CA ARG A 100 6.35 -2.13 -21.96
C ARG A 100 6.23 -0.65 -22.27
N TYR A 101 6.73 0.17 -21.34
CA TYR A 101 6.92 1.61 -21.54
C TYR A 101 8.29 2.01 -21.00
N TYR A 102 8.83 3.11 -21.50
CA TYR A 102 10.07 3.70 -21.03
C TYR A 102 9.77 4.96 -20.22
N PHE A 103 10.35 5.11 -19.04
CA PHE A 103 10.27 6.37 -18.29
C PHE A 103 11.44 7.27 -18.70
N CYS A 104 11.13 8.29 -19.50
CA CYS A 104 12.12 9.18 -20.09
C CYS A 104 12.12 10.54 -19.40
N LEU A 105 13.30 11.15 -19.29
CA LEU A 105 13.46 12.53 -18.82
C LEU A 105 13.66 13.47 -20.02
N PRO A 106 12.94 14.60 -20.11
CA PRO A 106 13.06 15.59 -21.19
C PRO A 106 14.38 16.37 -21.17
N THR A 107 15.14 16.28 -20.09
CA THR A 107 16.47 16.91 -19.96
C THR A 107 17.56 16.16 -20.73
N SER A 108 17.28 14.94 -21.17
CA SER A 108 18.22 14.12 -21.93
C SER A 108 18.02 14.31 -23.43
N ASP A 109 19.12 14.54 -24.15
CA ASP A 109 19.13 14.59 -25.62
C ASP A 109 18.83 13.21 -26.25
N ASP A 110 19.27 12.13 -25.59
CA ASP A 110 18.94 10.75 -25.94
C ASP A 110 18.70 9.91 -24.67
N PRO A 111 17.43 9.68 -24.29
CA PRO A 111 17.07 8.88 -23.11
C PRO A 111 17.68 7.49 -23.08
N ALA A 112 18.00 6.89 -24.24
CA ALA A 112 18.63 5.57 -24.32
C ALA A 112 20.06 5.55 -23.78
N THR A 113 20.71 6.71 -23.65
CA THR A 113 22.08 6.83 -23.14
C THR A 113 22.16 7.41 -21.73
N ASP A 114 21.08 8.04 -21.26
CA ASP A 114 21.03 8.72 -19.98
C ASP A 114 20.67 7.78 -18.83
N LYS A 115 21.67 7.50 -17.99
CA LYS A 115 21.55 6.68 -16.78
C LYS A 115 21.23 7.55 -15.58
N TYR A 116 20.07 8.20 -15.61
CA TYR A 116 19.63 9.04 -14.51
C TYR A 116 19.55 8.22 -13.20
N PRO A 117 19.88 8.83 -12.06
CA PRO A 117 20.06 8.08 -10.83
C PRO A 117 18.70 7.72 -10.20
N ILE A 118 18.63 6.56 -9.55
CA ILE A 118 17.41 6.06 -8.88
C ILE A 118 17.61 6.02 -7.37
N VAL A 119 16.63 6.51 -6.63
CA VAL A 119 16.57 6.37 -5.17
C VAL A 119 16.32 4.90 -4.83
N PRO A 120 17.16 4.24 -4.03
CA PRO A 120 17.02 2.80 -3.81
C PRO A 120 16.09 2.43 -2.64
N ARG A 121 15.89 3.34 -1.68
CA ARG A 121 15.17 3.07 -0.43
C ARG A 121 14.33 4.26 0.02
N PHE A 122 13.27 3.98 0.77
CA PHE A 122 12.45 5.02 1.38
C PHE A 122 13.25 5.96 2.29
N ARG A 123 14.19 5.44 3.09
CA ARG A 123 15.06 6.26 3.95
C ARG A 123 15.88 7.29 3.17
N ASP A 124 16.28 6.98 1.94
CA ASP A 124 17.07 7.87 1.09
C ASP A 124 16.18 8.88 0.34
N TRP A 125 14.89 8.61 0.19
CA TRP A 125 13.94 9.51 -0.47
C TRP A 125 13.66 10.75 0.38
N ARG A 126 13.65 11.92 -0.26
CA ARG A 126 13.29 13.20 0.37
C ARG A 126 11.85 13.59 0.00
N PHE A 127 11.08 14.02 0.99
CA PHE A 127 9.70 14.42 0.78
C PHE A 127 9.61 15.75 0.00
N PRO A 128 8.82 15.82 -1.08
CA PRO A 128 8.74 17.00 -1.95
C PRO A 128 7.77 18.06 -1.38
N HIS A 129 8.20 18.75 -0.32
CA HIS A 129 7.37 19.79 0.30
C HIS A 129 6.89 20.83 -0.72
N ARG A 130 5.58 21.08 -0.75
CA ARG A 130 4.91 22.05 -1.65
C ARG A 130 5.08 21.75 -3.14
N ASN A 131 5.60 20.58 -3.50
CA ASN A 131 5.83 20.14 -4.87
C ASN A 131 5.29 18.71 -5.05
N LEU A 132 4.05 18.47 -4.62
CA LEU A 132 3.37 17.19 -4.86
C LEU A 132 3.08 17.00 -6.36
N PRO A 133 2.95 15.75 -6.85
CA PRO A 133 2.59 15.51 -8.24
C PRO A 133 1.24 16.17 -8.61
N PRO A 134 1.01 16.52 -9.88
CA PRO A 134 -0.16 17.30 -10.30
C PRO A 134 -1.51 16.77 -9.79
N ILE A 135 -1.77 15.46 -9.90
CA ILE A 135 -3.02 14.86 -9.43
C ILE A 135 -3.20 14.92 -7.90
N TRP A 136 -2.11 14.83 -7.15
CA TRP A 136 -2.11 14.94 -5.69
C TRP A 136 -2.34 16.37 -5.23
N LYS A 137 -1.74 17.35 -5.93
CA LYS A 137 -1.99 18.77 -5.69
C LYS A 137 -3.45 19.12 -5.96
N ARG A 138 -4.01 18.61 -7.06
CA ARG A 138 -5.42 18.79 -7.40
C ARG A 138 -6.35 18.18 -6.35
N TYR A 139 -6.02 17.00 -5.83
CA TYR A 139 -6.77 16.39 -4.72
C TYR A 139 -6.67 17.24 -3.43
N GLN A 140 -5.51 17.81 -3.13
CA GLN A 140 -5.34 18.72 -2.00
C GLN A 140 -6.20 19.99 -2.14
N GLU A 141 -6.27 20.56 -3.33
CA GLU A 141 -7.13 21.71 -3.65
C GLU A 141 -8.62 21.36 -3.55
N TYR A 142 -9.01 20.16 -4.01
CA TYR A 142 -10.37 19.66 -3.88
C TYR A 142 -10.81 19.53 -2.40
N LEU A 143 -9.97 18.93 -1.56
CA LEU A 143 -10.25 18.82 -0.12
C LEU A 143 -10.34 20.19 0.58
N ALA A 144 -9.58 21.19 0.13
CA ALA A 144 -9.65 22.54 0.68
C ALA A 144 -10.94 23.29 0.33
N GLN A 145 -11.64 22.88 -0.74
CA GLN A 145 -12.90 23.48 -1.19
C GLN A 145 -14.14 22.82 -0.57
N GLN A 146 -14.01 21.62 -0.01
CA GLN A 146 -15.13 20.96 0.67
C GLN A 146 -15.34 21.59 2.06
N ASP A 147 -16.59 21.98 2.35
CA ASP A 147 -16.99 22.42 3.69
C ASP A 147 -16.71 21.28 4.67
N SER A 148 -15.75 21.50 5.57
CA SER A 148 -15.28 20.48 6.49
C SER A 148 -16.33 20.21 7.58
N ILE A 149 -17.27 19.30 7.31
CA ILE A 149 -18.02 18.65 8.38
C ILE A 149 -17.01 17.77 9.11
N ALA A 150 -16.85 18.00 10.42
CA ALA A 150 -15.97 17.19 11.26
C ALA A 150 -16.55 15.78 11.38
N ILE A 151 -16.17 14.89 10.46
CA ILE A 151 -16.57 13.50 10.48
C ILE A 151 -15.67 12.78 11.48
N LYS A 152 -16.31 12.12 12.45
CA LYS A 152 -15.62 11.32 13.45
C LYS A 152 -15.09 10.07 12.74
N GLY A 153 -13.79 9.80 12.85
CA GLY A 153 -13.16 8.60 12.30
C GLY A 153 -13.49 7.33 13.12
N ASP A 154 -14.76 7.02 13.37
CA ASP A 154 -15.16 5.82 14.13
C ASP A 154 -15.49 4.63 13.22
N ARG A 155 -15.48 4.83 11.90
CA ARG A 155 -15.73 3.79 10.89
C ARG A 155 -14.51 3.56 10.02
N CYS A 156 -14.38 2.33 9.53
CA CYS A 156 -13.35 1.95 8.58
C CYS A 156 -13.48 2.78 7.29
N ALA A 157 -12.42 3.49 6.92
CA ALA A 157 -12.38 4.34 5.73
C ALA A 157 -12.61 3.57 4.41
N VAL A 158 -12.41 2.26 4.39
CA VAL A 158 -12.54 1.43 3.17
C VAL A 158 -13.90 0.72 3.08
N THR A 159 -14.48 0.32 4.21
CA THR A 159 -15.71 -0.51 4.25
C THR A 159 -16.90 0.17 4.91
N ASN A 160 -16.69 1.33 5.52
CA ASN A 160 -17.67 2.02 6.36
C ASN A 160 -18.18 1.18 7.55
N CYS A 161 -17.47 0.10 7.90
CA CYS A 161 -17.79 -0.76 9.03
C CYS A 161 -17.38 -0.08 10.35
N GLY A 162 -18.26 -0.08 11.35
CA GLY A 162 -17.96 0.42 12.70
C GLY A 162 -17.40 -0.65 13.64
N ASP A 163 -17.52 -1.93 13.28
CA ASP A 163 -17.05 -3.04 14.10
C ASP A 163 -15.58 -3.36 13.83
N VAL A 164 -14.83 -3.67 14.90
CA VAL A 164 -13.42 -4.11 14.87
C VAL A 164 -12.51 -3.15 14.10
N VAL A 165 -12.67 -1.85 14.39
CA VAL A 165 -11.88 -0.76 13.80
C VAL A 165 -10.69 -0.41 14.70
N GLU A 166 -9.54 -0.20 14.08
CA GLU A 166 -8.27 0.19 14.69
C GLU A 166 -7.78 1.51 14.08
N GLU A 167 -6.98 2.26 14.85
CA GLU A 167 -6.27 3.43 14.34
C GLU A 167 -4.98 2.98 13.66
N ALA A 168 -4.97 2.98 12.34
CA ALA A 168 -3.81 2.67 11.52
C ALA A 168 -2.94 3.90 11.29
N HIS A 169 -1.64 3.79 11.51
CA HIS A 169 -0.70 4.80 11.08
C HIS A 169 -0.61 4.82 9.56
N ILE A 170 -0.85 5.99 8.94
CA ILE A 170 -0.70 6.15 7.49
C ILE A 170 0.78 5.97 7.13
N LEU A 171 1.65 6.80 7.71
CA LEU A 171 3.09 6.57 7.75
C LEU A 171 3.44 5.83 9.05
N PRO A 172 4.02 4.62 8.99
CA PRO A 172 4.30 3.81 10.18
C PRO A 172 5.20 4.53 11.19
N SER A 173 4.97 4.31 12.49
CA SER A 173 5.74 4.93 13.57
C SER A 173 7.22 4.57 13.54
N GLN A 174 7.58 3.40 13.01
CA GLN A 174 8.98 2.97 12.82
C GLN A 174 9.76 3.89 11.87
N GLN A 175 9.06 4.67 11.04
CA GLN A 175 9.66 5.65 10.13
C GLN A 175 9.91 7.02 10.79
N GLU A 176 9.89 7.10 12.13
CA GLU A 176 10.23 8.32 12.89
C GLU A 176 11.57 8.98 12.48
N PRO A 177 12.66 8.23 12.20
CA PRO A 177 13.90 8.84 11.73
C PRO A 177 13.72 9.57 10.38
N TRP A 178 13.03 8.93 9.42
CA TRP A 178 12.74 9.53 8.13
C TRP A 178 11.76 10.72 8.28
N PHE A 179 10.73 10.58 9.12
CA PHE A 179 9.74 11.62 9.42
C PHE A 179 10.40 12.88 9.97
N SER A 180 11.33 12.72 10.92
CA SER A 180 12.06 13.82 11.54
C SER A 180 12.99 14.51 10.55
N MET A 181 13.74 13.71 9.77
CA MET A 181 14.67 14.21 8.77
C MET A 181 13.97 14.97 7.63
N ASN A 182 12.73 14.61 7.30
CA ASN A 182 11.89 15.30 6.32
C ASN A 182 10.94 16.32 6.95
N MET A 183 11.15 16.73 8.21
CA MET A 183 10.35 17.77 8.89
C MET A 183 8.82 17.54 8.78
N MET A 184 8.39 16.28 8.75
CA MET A 184 7.00 15.91 8.47
C MET A 184 6.04 16.36 9.58
N LYS A 185 6.56 16.66 10.78
CA LYS A 185 5.84 17.27 11.90
C LYS A 185 5.01 18.50 11.53
N ARG A 186 5.40 19.24 10.49
CA ARG A 186 4.65 20.40 10.00
C ARG A 186 3.23 20.08 9.53
N TYR A 187 2.95 18.82 9.20
CA TYR A 187 1.65 18.34 8.72
C TYR A 187 0.81 17.69 9.82
N ALA A 188 1.34 17.56 11.05
CA ALA A 188 0.65 16.92 12.17
C ALA A 188 -0.64 17.64 12.60
N ARG A 189 -0.76 18.96 12.31
CA ARG A 189 -1.90 19.82 12.69
C ARG A 189 -2.25 19.82 14.20
N THR A 190 -1.43 19.24 15.06
CA THR A 190 -1.63 19.17 16.52
C THR A 190 -0.89 20.28 17.27
N PRO A 191 -1.43 20.75 18.41
CA PRO A 191 -0.73 21.70 19.26
C PRO A 191 0.55 21.09 19.85
N ILE A 192 1.51 21.97 20.13
CA ILE A 192 2.94 21.73 20.43
C ILE A 192 3.20 20.75 21.61
N PHE A 193 2.17 20.40 22.39
CA PHE A 193 2.28 19.61 23.63
C PHE A 193 2.08 18.09 23.47
N SER A 194 1.85 17.58 22.26
CA SER A 194 1.82 16.12 22.03
C SER A 194 3.24 15.53 22.13
N MET A 195 3.41 14.47 22.92
CA MET A 195 4.71 13.86 23.18
C MET A 195 5.32 13.12 21.97
N SER A 196 4.53 12.86 20.93
CA SER A 196 4.99 12.27 19.68
C SER A 196 4.20 12.86 18.52
N GLN A 197 4.91 13.49 17.57
CA GLN A 197 4.30 14.17 16.41
C GLN A 197 3.93 13.19 15.31
N ILE A 198 4.58 12.02 15.25
CA ILE A 198 4.25 10.95 14.31
C ILE A 198 2.93 10.25 14.66
N ASP A 199 2.51 10.33 15.94
CA ASP A 199 1.22 9.80 16.43
C ASP A 199 0.06 10.79 16.31
N ALA A 200 0.27 11.92 15.63
CA ALA A 200 -0.77 12.93 15.44
C ALA A 200 -1.98 12.36 14.68
N PRO A 201 -3.22 12.80 14.97
CA PRO A 201 -4.43 12.36 14.27
C PRO A 201 -4.38 12.56 12.75
N ALA A 202 -3.54 13.50 12.26
CA ALA A 202 -3.33 13.71 10.84
C ALA A 202 -2.63 12.52 10.13
N ASN A 203 -1.86 11.73 10.87
CA ASN A 203 -1.17 10.53 10.40
C ASN A 203 -1.92 9.23 10.77
N LYS A 204 -3.20 9.32 11.14
CA LYS A 204 -4.00 8.16 11.56
C LYS A 204 -5.24 8.00 10.67
N LEU A 205 -5.55 6.75 10.37
CA LEU A 205 -6.72 6.35 9.59
C LEU A 205 -7.43 5.19 10.26
N SER A 206 -8.74 5.28 10.40
CA SER A 206 -9.54 4.20 10.96
C SER A 206 -9.75 3.08 9.94
N LEU A 207 -9.25 1.89 10.22
CA LEU A 207 -9.35 0.72 9.36
C LEU A 207 -9.85 -0.49 10.14
N ARG A 208 -10.61 -1.37 9.50
CA ARG A 208 -10.95 -2.68 10.08
C ARG A 208 -9.66 -3.48 10.27
N CYS A 209 -9.52 -4.24 11.35
CA CYS A 209 -8.24 -4.88 11.72
C CYS A 209 -7.62 -5.77 10.62
N ASP A 210 -8.44 -6.47 9.83
CA ASP A 210 -7.98 -7.27 8.69
C ASP A 210 -7.43 -6.40 7.55
N ILE A 211 -8.08 -5.27 7.27
CA ILE A 211 -7.65 -4.29 6.27
C ILE A 211 -6.41 -3.53 6.76
N HIS A 212 -6.35 -3.19 8.04
CA HIS A 212 -5.20 -2.55 8.67
C HIS A 212 -3.94 -3.39 8.46
N LYS A 213 -4.01 -4.70 8.73
CA LYS A 213 -2.89 -5.62 8.49
C LYS A 213 -2.43 -5.63 7.03
N ILE A 214 -3.36 -5.76 6.08
CA ILE A 214 -3.05 -5.78 4.64
C ILE A 214 -2.46 -4.42 4.19
N PHE A 215 -2.96 -3.33 4.78
CA PHE A 215 -2.46 -1.99 4.53
C PHE A 215 -1.01 -1.89 4.99
N ASP A 216 -0.71 -2.26 6.24
CA ASP A 216 0.62 -2.23 6.86
C ASP A 216 1.64 -3.10 6.09
N GLU A 217 1.22 -4.27 5.62
CA GLU A 217 2.00 -5.17 4.74
C GLU A 217 2.29 -4.57 3.33
N ARG A 218 1.79 -3.37 3.03
CA ARG A 218 1.99 -2.61 1.78
C ARG A 218 1.41 -3.28 0.53
N HIS A 219 0.37 -4.11 0.69
CA HIS A 219 -0.32 -4.72 -0.46
C HIS A 219 -1.11 -3.70 -1.29
N PHE A 220 -1.62 -2.66 -0.64
CA PHE A 220 -2.31 -1.55 -1.28
C PHE A 220 -2.01 -0.24 -0.56
N THR A 221 -2.34 0.87 -1.21
CA THR A 221 -2.33 2.21 -0.62
C THR A 221 -3.45 3.05 -1.21
N PHE A 222 -3.60 4.29 -0.76
CA PHE A 222 -4.59 5.21 -1.31
C PHE A 222 -3.95 6.16 -2.31
N VAL A 223 -4.58 6.32 -3.47
CA VAL A 223 -4.10 7.22 -4.54
C VAL A 223 -5.26 8.01 -5.11
N PRO A 224 -5.05 9.28 -5.49
CA PRO A 224 -6.05 10.06 -6.20
C PRO A 224 -6.14 9.59 -7.65
N LYS A 225 -7.37 9.44 -8.15
CA LYS A 225 -7.68 9.18 -9.56
C LYS A 225 -8.79 10.10 -10.04
N THR A 226 -8.79 10.45 -11.32
CA THR A 226 -9.92 11.17 -11.92
C THR A 226 -11.12 10.24 -12.02
N ALA A 227 -12.29 10.70 -11.60
CA ALA A 227 -13.50 9.92 -11.66
C ALA A 227 -13.95 9.76 -13.12
N ILE A 228 -13.64 8.61 -13.73
CA ILE A 228 -14.16 8.28 -15.06
C ILE A 228 -15.68 8.10 -14.92
N ARG A 229 -16.48 9.06 -15.40
CA ARG A 229 -17.92 8.87 -15.56
C ARG A 229 -18.13 7.78 -16.60
N ARG A 230 -18.33 6.53 -16.18
CA ARG A 230 -18.87 5.51 -17.06
C ARG A 230 -20.22 6.03 -17.55
N SER A 231 -20.32 6.38 -18.83
CA SER A 231 -21.61 6.63 -19.46
C SER A 231 -22.45 5.38 -19.23
N ALA A 232 -23.44 5.46 -18.36
CA ALA A 232 -24.39 4.39 -18.19
C ALA A 232 -25.00 4.13 -19.56
N SER A 233 -24.65 3.02 -20.20
CA SER A 233 -25.38 2.50 -21.34
C SER A 233 -26.76 2.14 -20.79
N ILE A 234 -27.70 3.06 -20.94
CA ILE A 234 -29.13 2.79 -20.73
C ILE A 234 -29.45 1.58 -21.64
N PRO A 235 -29.93 0.45 -21.10
CA PRO A 235 -30.41 -0.62 -21.94
C PRO A 235 -31.54 -0.05 -22.80
N GLN A 236 -31.35 -0.02 -24.12
CA GLN A 236 -32.42 0.30 -25.06
C GLN A 236 -33.48 -0.80 -24.94
N ASN A 237 -34.48 -0.54 -24.10
CA ASN A 237 -35.67 -1.36 -24.02
C ASN A 237 -36.48 -1.05 -25.28
N ASN A 238 -36.29 -1.86 -26.31
CA ASN A 238 -37.16 -1.85 -27.49
C ASN A 238 -38.55 -2.36 -27.06
N GLN A 239 -39.42 -1.45 -26.63
CA GLN A 239 -40.86 -1.66 -26.62
C GLN A 239 -41.45 -0.96 -27.83
N THR A 240 -41.69 -1.77 -28.87
CA THR A 240 -42.59 -1.47 -29.98
C THR A 240 -44.00 -1.22 -29.42
N ALA A 241 -44.38 0.05 -29.34
CA ALA A 241 -45.76 0.46 -29.09
C ALA A 241 -46.58 0.22 -30.37
N HIS A 242 -47.43 -0.81 -30.35
CA HIS A 242 -48.52 -0.96 -31.31
C HIS A 242 -49.68 -0.07 -30.87
N SER A 243 -50.01 0.88 -31.73
CA SER A 243 -51.14 1.79 -31.60
C SER A 243 -52.47 1.02 -31.69
N GLN A 244 -53.39 1.26 -30.76
CA GLN A 244 -54.81 1.23 -31.06
C GLN A 244 -55.54 2.41 -30.44
N ASP A 245 -56.32 2.98 -31.34
CA ASP A 245 -57.21 4.13 -31.32
C ASP A 245 -58.38 3.98 -30.33
N HIS A 246 -58.79 5.09 -29.72
CA HIS A 246 -60.19 5.48 -29.52
C HIS A 246 -60.24 6.85 -28.80
N GLY A 247 -60.65 7.88 -29.55
CA GLY A 247 -60.85 9.23 -29.06
C GLY A 247 -62.18 9.45 -28.31
N VAL A 248 -62.28 10.61 -27.64
CA VAL A 248 -63.46 11.49 -27.58
C VAL A 248 -63.00 12.89 -27.07
N SER A 249 -63.19 13.89 -27.92
CA SER A 249 -63.66 15.30 -27.79
C SER A 249 -63.95 15.89 -26.38
N TYR A 250 -63.91 17.20 -26.05
CA TYR A 250 -64.15 18.49 -26.74
C TYR A 250 -63.66 19.69 -25.87
N SER A 251 -63.27 20.82 -26.52
CA SER A 251 -63.49 22.27 -26.19
C SER A 251 -63.04 22.88 -24.84
N ASN A 252 -62.62 24.14 -24.66
CA ASN A 252 -62.40 25.31 -25.51
C ASN A 252 -61.70 26.41 -24.66
N GLN A 253 -60.78 27.13 -25.29
CA GLN A 253 -60.60 28.60 -25.34
C GLN A 253 -60.44 29.52 -24.10
N ASP A 254 -59.70 30.60 -24.42
CA ASP A 254 -59.62 31.96 -23.86
C ASP A 254 -58.46 32.26 -22.89
N ALA A 255 -57.41 32.98 -23.35
CA ALA A 255 -57.30 34.44 -23.56
C ALA A 255 -57.10 35.18 -22.21
N LEU A 256 -56.20 36.13 -21.97
CA LEU A 256 -55.44 37.06 -22.80
C LEU A 256 -54.38 37.77 -21.90
N SER A 257 -53.34 38.30 -22.56
CA SER A 257 -52.66 39.58 -22.30
C SER A 257 -51.72 39.80 -21.11
N GLY A 258 -50.49 40.23 -21.45
CA GLY A 258 -49.51 40.88 -20.58
C GLY A 258 -48.17 41.16 -21.25
N ASN A 259 -48.14 41.88 -22.38
CA ASN A 259 -46.91 42.47 -22.94
C ASN A 259 -46.50 43.71 -22.11
N LEU A 260 -45.32 43.67 -21.48
CA LEU A 260 -44.53 44.85 -21.15
C LEU A 260 -43.05 44.56 -21.45
N SER A 261 -42.45 45.50 -22.15
CA SER A 261 -41.19 45.47 -22.88
C SER A 261 -39.95 45.71 -22.01
N ASN A 262 -38.85 45.06 -22.41
CA ASN A 262 -37.44 45.45 -22.35
C ASN A 262 -36.83 45.95 -21.03
N SER A 263 -35.87 45.19 -20.53
CA SER A 263 -34.56 45.75 -20.15
C SER A 263 -33.44 44.73 -20.36
N HIS A 264 -32.47 45.14 -21.16
CA HIS A 264 -31.15 44.52 -21.32
C HIS A 264 -30.53 44.23 -19.95
N SER A 265 -30.25 42.98 -19.66
CA SER A 265 -29.20 42.60 -18.71
C SER A 265 -28.29 41.60 -19.40
N ASP A 266 -27.31 42.14 -20.11
CA ASP A 266 -26.10 41.41 -20.49
C ASP A 266 -25.38 40.99 -19.20
N ILE A 267 -25.78 39.84 -18.66
CA ILE A 267 -24.96 39.11 -17.70
C ILE A 267 -23.85 38.49 -18.54
N PRO A 268 -22.57 38.82 -18.32
CA PRO A 268 -21.49 38.13 -19.00
C PRO A 268 -21.56 36.66 -18.57
N ILE A 269 -21.91 35.78 -19.52
CA ILE A 269 -21.70 34.35 -19.36
C ILE A 269 -20.18 34.19 -19.23
N ARG A 270 -19.70 34.07 -17.98
CA ARG A 270 -18.34 33.60 -17.73
C ARG A 270 -18.16 32.35 -18.58
N PRO A 271 -17.08 32.22 -19.37
CA PRO A 271 -16.74 30.95 -19.97
C PRO A 271 -16.74 29.93 -18.83
N ARG A 272 -17.61 28.90 -18.92
CA ARG A 272 -17.48 27.72 -18.08
C ARG A 272 -16.06 27.22 -18.33
N GLU A 273 -15.17 27.46 -17.37
CA GLU A 273 -13.91 26.74 -17.33
C GLU A 273 -14.25 25.25 -17.47
N PRO A 274 -13.51 24.50 -18.31
CA PRO A 274 -13.85 23.10 -18.56
C PRO A 274 -14.03 22.41 -17.21
N GLU A 275 -15.23 21.89 -16.95
CA GLU A 275 -15.60 21.24 -15.69
C GLU A 275 -14.60 20.10 -15.46
N GLN A 276 -13.60 20.40 -14.63
CA GLN A 276 -12.48 19.53 -14.35
C GLN A 276 -13.01 18.30 -13.61
N GLU A 277 -12.87 17.10 -14.18
CA GLU A 277 -13.44 15.86 -13.63
C GLU A 277 -13.07 15.62 -12.16
N PRO A 278 -14.01 15.34 -11.25
CA PRO A 278 -13.71 15.27 -9.83
C PRO A 278 -12.61 14.23 -9.53
N VAL A 279 -11.70 14.58 -8.63
CA VAL A 279 -10.62 13.67 -8.19
C VAL A 279 -11.08 12.94 -6.94
N GLN A 280 -11.04 11.61 -6.98
CA GLN A 280 -11.43 10.75 -5.87
C GLN A 280 -10.22 10.00 -5.34
N LEU A 281 -10.18 9.80 -4.03
CA LEU A 281 -9.19 8.93 -3.41
C LEU A 281 -9.70 7.49 -3.45
N VAL A 282 -8.90 6.58 -4.01
CA VAL A 282 -9.25 5.18 -4.14
C VAL A 282 -8.16 4.28 -3.56
N GLY A 283 -8.55 3.08 -3.13
CA GLY A 283 -7.59 2.01 -2.87
C GLY A 283 -6.92 1.54 -4.16
N HIS A 284 -5.59 1.42 -4.17
CA HIS A 284 -4.81 0.89 -5.28
C HIS A 284 -3.94 -0.27 -4.79
N VAL A 285 -4.26 -1.46 -5.30
CA VAL A 285 -3.53 -2.70 -5.00
C VAL A 285 -2.35 -2.81 -5.95
N PHE A 286 -1.15 -3.02 -5.39
CA PHE A 286 0.07 -3.26 -6.17
C PHE A 286 0.38 -4.74 -6.29
N ASN A 287 0.28 -5.47 -5.17
CA ASN A 287 0.61 -6.87 -5.07
C ASN A 287 -0.57 -7.61 -4.45
N SER A 288 -1.16 -8.55 -5.19
CA SER A 288 -2.20 -9.40 -4.61
C SER A 288 -1.59 -10.54 -3.80
N THR A 289 -2.29 -10.93 -2.72
CA THR A 289 -2.05 -12.20 -2.02
C THR A 289 -2.26 -13.39 -2.96
N PRO A 290 -1.75 -14.59 -2.61
CA PRO A 290 -1.97 -15.80 -3.40
C PRO A 290 -3.43 -16.10 -3.74
N SER A 291 -4.38 -15.66 -2.92
CA SER A 291 -5.82 -15.82 -3.18
C SER A 291 -6.34 -14.95 -4.33
N ASN A 292 -5.57 -13.95 -4.77
CA ASN A 292 -5.94 -12.98 -5.80
C ASN A 292 -7.20 -12.15 -5.51
N ASP A 293 -7.64 -12.08 -4.24
CA ASP A 293 -8.90 -11.42 -3.87
C ASP A 293 -8.77 -9.90 -3.71
N LEU A 294 -7.57 -9.41 -3.37
CA LEU A 294 -7.36 -8.00 -3.02
C LEU A 294 -7.80 -7.05 -4.15
N PRO A 295 -7.49 -7.29 -5.43
CA PRO A 295 -7.92 -6.40 -6.52
C PRO A 295 -9.44 -6.25 -6.55
N SER A 296 -10.18 -7.35 -6.46
CA SER A 296 -11.66 -7.33 -6.50
C SER A 296 -12.29 -6.58 -5.31
N ARG A 297 -11.60 -6.55 -4.16
CA ARG A 297 -12.12 -5.97 -2.92
C ARG A 297 -11.74 -4.51 -2.74
N PHE A 298 -10.53 -4.14 -3.13
CA PHE A 298 -9.90 -2.88 -2.74
C PHE A 298 -9.42 -2.01 -3.90
N HIS A 299 -9.14 -2.58 -5.07
CA HIS A 299 -8.62 -1.79 -6.20
C HIS A 299 -9.71 -0.92 -6.83
N ASN A 300 -9.41 0.36 -7.04
CA ASN A 300 -10.35 1.39 -7.51
C ASN A 300 -11.64 1.52 -6.70
N ARG A 301 -11.60 1.10 -5.43
CA ARG A 301 -12.69 1.33 -4.49
C ARG A 301 -12.48 2.69 -3.84
N GLU A 302 -13.47 3.57 -4.00
CA GLU A 302 -13.49 4.88 -3.37
C GLU A 302 -13.39 4.74 -1.85
N VAL A 303 -12.54 5.56 -1.25
CA VAL A 303 -12.43 5.67 0.20
C VAL A 303 -13.65 6.46 0.69
N HIS A 304 -14.30 5.96 1.73
CA HIS A 304 -15.34 6.70 2.44
C HIS A 304 -14.75 7.98 3.04
N GLU A 305 -15.61 8.94 3.40
CA GLU A 305 -15.19 10.26 3.84
C GLU A 305 -14.08 10.20 4.90
N LEU A 306 -12.92 10.75 4.56
CA LEU A 306 -11.77 10.78 5.44
C LEU A 306 -11.98 11.80 6.57
N PRO A 307 -11.46 11.54 7.79
CA PRO A 307 -11.42 12.56 8.82
C PRO A 307 -10.70 13.81 8.29
N SER A 308 -11.27 15.00 8.53
CA SER A 308 -10.68 16.29 8.11
C SER A 308 -9.29 16.55 8.71
N THR A 309 -8.92 15.80 9.75
CA THR A 309 -7.58 15.83 10.36
C THR A 309 -6.51 15.24 9.44
N VAL A 310 -6.84 14.24 8.61
CA VAL A 310 -5.88 13.52 7.77
C VAL A 310 -5.18 14.46 6.78
N SER A 311 -3.86 14.36 6.68
CA SER A 311 -3.07 15.17 5.75
C SER A 311 -2.79 14.42 4.44
N VAL A 312 -2.96 15.10 3.31
CA VAL A 312 -2.60 14.57 1.98
C VAL A 312 -1.12 14.18 1.91
N GLU A 313 -0.27 14.91 2.64
CA GLU A 313 1.16 14.67 2.69
C GLU A 313 1.52 13.32 3.35
N TYR A 314 0.76 12.89 4.36
CA TYR A 314 0.94 11.56 4.94
C TYR A 314 0.44 10.47 4.00
N LEU A 315 -0.68 10.67 3.32
CA LEU A 315 -1.17 9.75 2.28
C LEU A 315 -0.15 9.59 1.15
N PHE A 316 0.46 10.69 0.69
CA PHE A 316 1.51 10.65 -0.32
C PHE A 316 2.80 10.00 0.17
N ALA A 317 3.22 10.29 1.40
CA ALA A 317 4.36 9.62 2.02
C ALA A 317 4.12 8.10 2.14
N ARG A 318 2.88 7.67 2.45
CA ARG A 318 2.50 6.26 2.44
C ARG A 318 2.52 5.65 1.04
N PHE A 319 2.03 6.37 0.03
CA PHE A 319 2.18 5.92 -1.37
C PHE A 319 3.65 5.68 -1.71
N ALA A 320 4.55 6.62 -1.42
CA ALA A 320 5.98 6.44 -1.62
C ALA A 320 6.55 5.26 -0.81
N TYR A 321 6.19 5.13 0.47
CA TYR A 321 6.59 4.01 1.33
C TYR A 321 6.17 2.64 0.76
N THR A 322 4.99 2.57 0.15
CA THR A 322 4.53 1.39 -0.58
C THR A 322 5.37 1.14 -1.84
N ILE A 323 5.67 2.14 -2.66
CA ILE A 323 6.52 1.98 -3.85
C ILE A 323 7.89 1.41 -3.52
N PHE A 324 8.52 1.86 -2.43
CA PHE A 324 9.82 1.34 -1.97
C PHE A 324 9.73 -0.04 -1.28
N SER A 325 8.56 -0.69 -1.27
CA SER A 325 8.45 -2.05 -0.76
C SER A 325 9.36 -3.00 -1.55
N PRO A 326 10.11 -3.90 -0.89
CA PRO A 326 10.93 -4.90 -1.59
C PRO A 326 10.15 -5.84 -2.50
N SER A 327 8.83 -5.92 -2.35
CA SER A 327 7.95 -6.72 -3.21
C SER A 327 7.49 -5.96 -4.46
N ILE A 328 7.59 -4.63 -4.47
CA ILE A 328 7.16 -3.76 -5.58
C ILE A 328 8.39 -3.27 -6.35
N PHE A 329 9.38 -2.73 -5.65
CA PHE A 329 10.62 -2.24 -6.23
C PHE A 329 11.76 -3.25 -6.05
N LYS A 330 11.66 -4.37 -6.79
CA LYS A 330 12.69 -5.42 -6.81
C LYS A 330 13.47 -5.46 -8.13
N ASP A 331 12.80 -5.29 -9.26
CA ASP A 331 13.34 -5.63 -10.57
C ASP A 331 14.60 -4.80 -10.92
N PHE A 332 14.62 -3.54 -10.51
CA PHE A 332 15.77 -2.66 -10.76
C PHE A 332 17.01 -3.03 -9.93
N LEU A 333 16.81 -3.42 -8.66
CA LEU A 333 17.88 -3.70 -7.69
C LEU A 333 18.36 -5.16 -7.73
N ASP A 334 17.48 -6.11 -8.05
CA ASP A 334 17.78 -7.54 -8.22
C ASP A 334 18.21 -7.87 -9.67
N SER A 335 18.85 -6.91 -10.34
CA SER A 335 19.43 -7.10 -11.67
C SER A 335 20.87 -7.62 -11.57
N HIS A 336 21.37 -8.19 -12.67
CA HIS A 336 22.77 -8.57 -12.82
C HIS A 336 23.65 -7.41 -13.32
N LYS A 337 23.06 -6.24 -13.62
CA LYS A 337 23.75 -5.03 -14.08
C LYS A 337 24.06 -4.08 -12.90
N GLY A 338 25.12 -3.29 -13.05
CA GLY A 338 25.38 -2.16 -12.14
C GLY A 338 24.39 -1.02 -12.39
N ARG A 339 24.01 -0.30 -11.32
CA ARG A 339 23.01 0.78 -11.36
C ARG A 339 23.58 2.06 -10.77
N VAL A 340 23.09 3.20 -11.24
CA VAL A 340 23.40 4.51 -10.69
C VAL A 340 22.32 4.78 -9.65
N LEU A 341 22.74 4.85 -8.38
CA LEU A 341 21.84 5.03 -7.26
C LEU A 341 22.06 6.40 -6.61
N MET A 342 20.96 7.00 -6.19
CA MET A 342 20.93 8.27 -5.46
C MET A 342 20.67 7.99 -3.98
N MET A 343 21.69 8.13 -3.14
CA MET A 343 21.58 7.88 -1.69
C MET A 343 21.68 9.19 -0.93
N TRP A 344 20.89 9.35 0.12
CA TRP A 344 20.95 10.56 0.94
C TRP A 344 22.07 10.42 1.97
N ASP A 345 23.00 11.38 1.97
CA ASP A 345 23.97 11.53 3.06
C ASP A 345 23.40 12.46 4.13
N PRO A 346 23.05 11.95 5.33
CA PRO A 346 22.56 12.79 6.41
C PRO A 346 23.62 13.72 7.01
N THR A 347 24.91 13.46 6.80
CA THR A 347 26.02 14.25 7.34
C THR A 347 26.22 15.53 6.53
N GLU A 348 26.22 15.37 5.22
CA GLU A 348 26.50 16.44 4.26
C GLU A 348 25.21 17.06 3.68
N GLU A 349 24.04 16.62 4.15
CA GLU A 349 22.70 17.06 3.72
C GLU A 349 22.52 17.15 2.18
N HIS A 350 23.12 16.23 1.44
CA HIS A 350 22.99 16.16 -0.02
C HIS A 350 22.87 14.72 -0.51
N TYR A 351 22.58 14.60 -1.81
CA TYR A 351 22.52 13.31 -2.48
C TYR A 351 23.90 12.91 -3.01
N ASP A 352 24.40 11.76 -2.54
CA ASP A 352 25.52 11.08 -3.16
C ASP A 352 25.02 10.20 -4.30
N THR A 353 25.50 10.48 -5.52
CA THR A 353 25.17 9.72 -6.72
C THR A 353 26.35 8.85 -7.09
N GLN A 354 26.19 7.54 -6.96
CA GLN A 354 27.26 6.58 -7.21
C GLN A 354 26.80 5.46 -8.14
N HIS A 355 27.73 4.99 -8.98
CA HIS A 355 27.56 3.75 -9.70
C HIS A 355 27.84 2.56 -8.78
N VAL A 356 26.85 1.69 -8.61
CA VAL A 356 26.82 0.57 -7.68
C VAL A 356 26.83 -0.74 -8.44
N SER A 357 27.69 -1.69 -8.03
CA SER A 357 27.74 -3.03 -8.63
C SER A 357 26.45 -3.81 -8.40
N ALA A 358 26.18 -4.80 -9.24
CA ALA A 358 25.00 -5.65 -9.12
C ALA A 358 24.90 -6.37 -7.76
N GLU A 359 26.03 -6.84 -7.23
CA GLU A 359 26.10 -7.48 -5.91
C GLU A 359 25.71 -6.53 -4.78
N ARG A 360 26.19 -5.27 -4.84
CA ARG A 360 25.84 -4.26 -3.85
C ARG A 360 24.37 -3.81 -3.99
N CYS A 361 23.83 -3.76 -5.21
CA CYS A 361 22.39 -3.51 -5.43
C CYS A 361 21.51 -4.60 -4.78
N ARG A 362 21.86 -5.88 -5.00
CA ARG A 362 21.19 -7.01 -4.32
C ARG A 362 21.36 -6.96 -2.81
N GLY A 363 22.53 -6.56 -2.32
CA GLY A 363 22.78 -6.33 -0.90
C GLY A 363 21.86 -5.27 -0.30
N ILE A 364 21.66 -4.15 -1.00
CA ILE A 364 20.73 -3.08 -0.59
C ILE A 364 19.29 -3.62 -0.56
N TRP A 365 18.85 -4.33 -1.60
CA TRP A 365 17.51 -4.93 -1.66
C TRP A 365 17.29 -5.97 -0.54
N ASN A 366 18.28 -6.83 -0.28
CA ASN A 366 18.22 -7.83 0.79
C ASN A 366 18.20 -7.18 2.18
N ALA A 367 18.95 -6.11 2.40
CA ALA A 367 18.90 -5.34 3.65
C ALA A 367 17.50 -4.72 3.86
N SER A 368 16.86 -4.29 2.78
CA SER A 368 15.45 -3.84 2.82
C SER A 368 14.46 -4.98 3.07
N ARG A 369 14.85 -6.26 2.96
CA ARG A 369 14.04 -7.44 3.33
C ARG A 369 14.33 -7.98 4.73
N SER A 370 15.54 -7.77 5.25
CA SER A 370 15.97 -8.37 6.51
C SER A 370 15.22 -7.80 7.71
N ARG A 371 14.53 -8.70 8.41
CA ARG A 371 13.63 -8.48 9.54
C ARG A 371 14.35 -7.86 10.75
N SER A 372 13.77 -6.79 11.28
CA SER A 372 13.58 -6.49 12.71
C SER A 372 14.54 -7.16 13.70
N GLU A 373 15.46 -6.38 14.30
CA GLU A 373 15.90 -6.65 15.66
C GLU A 373 14.70 -6.41 16.61
N SER A 374 14.03 -7.49 17.04
CA SER A 374 13.16 -7.44 18.21
C SER A 374 13.98 -6.91 19.42
N PRO A 375 13.39 -6.13 20.35
CA PRO A 375 14.09 -5.72 21.58
C PRO A 375 14.75 -6.95 22.21
N ARG A 376 16.08 -6.90 22.36
CA ARG A 376 16.90 -8.01 22.86
C ARG A 376 16.25 -8.60 24.11
N LYS A 377 15.68 -9.79 23.97
CA LYS A 377 15.34 -10.65 25.09
C LYS A 377 16.64 -10.90 25.84
N ARG A 378 16.80 -10.29 27.02
CA ARG A 378 17.97 -10.36 27.93
C ARG A 378 18.89 -11.54 27.61
N SER A 379 20.07 -11.26 27.04
CA SER A 379 21.13 -12.24 26.91
C SER A 379 21.49 -12.71 28.32
N ARG A 380 21.42 -14.03 28.55
CA ARG A 380 21.98 -14.64 29.74
C ARG A 380 23.49 -14.43 29.69
N ALA A 381 24.06 -13.88 30.76
CA ALA A 381 25.50 -13.86 30.96
C ALA A 381 26.01 -15.30 31.08
N GLY A 382 27.07 -15.62 30.35
CA GLY A 382 27.73 -16.92 30.46
C GLY A 382 28.87 -17.11 29.48
N GLY A 383 30.09 -16.84 29.96
CA GLY A 383 31.28 -17.62 29.62
C GLY A 383 32.21 -17.03 28.56
N ASP A 384 33.41 -16.67 29.01
CA ASP A 384 34.57 -16.19 28.25
C ASP A 384 34.90 -17.05 27.02
N ALA A 385 35.13 -16.39 25.88
CA ALA A 385 36.05 -16.86 24.84
C ALA A 385 36.52 -15.69 23.97
N ALA A 386 37.84 -15.65 23.81
CA ALA A 386 38.74 -14.66 23.23
C ALA A 386 38.32 -13.90 21.94
N ASP A 387 38.88 -12.69 21.88
CA ASP A 387 38.91 -11.71 20.79
C ASP A 387 39.16 -12.28 19.39
N HIS A 388 38.39 -11.77 18.44
CA HIS A 388 38.90 -11.45 17.11
C HIS A 388 38.22 -10.17 16.62
N GLU A 389 39.01 -9.10 16.51
CA GLU A 389 38.59 -7.81 15.95
C GLU A 389 38.37 -7.95 14.43
N ASP A 390 37.16 -7.66 13.97
CA ASP A 390 36.90 -7.22 12.59
C ASP A 390 35.82 -6.12 12.61
N GLY A 391 36.03 -5.10 11.78
CA GLY A 391 35.45 -3.76 11.87
C GLY A 391 33.93 -3.73 11.82
N GLY A 392 33.32 -3.20 12.89
CA GLY A 392 31.88 -3.04 13.03
C GLY A 392 31.28 -2.05 12.03
N LEU A 393 30.41 -2.56 11.15
CA LEU A 393 29.40 -1.75 10.48
C LEU A 393 28.24 -1.51 11.46
N GLY A 394 27.93 -0.23 11.68
CA GLY A 394 26.98 0.25 12.66
C GLY A 394 25.56 -0.30 12.50
N CYS A 395 24.90 -0.43 13.65
CA CYS A 395 23.52 -0.87 13.84
C CYS A 395 22.55 -0.01 13.01
N GLY A 396 21.94 -0.61 11.98
CA GLY A 396 20.96 0.03 11.12
C GLY A 396 19.53 -0.32 11.53
N VAL A 397 18.69 0.70 11.68
CA VAL A 397 17.24 0.58 11.86
C VAL A 397 16.63 -0.11 10.63
N SER A 398 15.79 -1.13 10.85
CA SER A 398 15.17 -1.97 9.81
C SER A 398 13.83 -1.40 9.31
N ASP A 399 13.62 -1.38 7.98
CA ASP A 399 12.42 -0.83 7.32
C ASP A 399 11.30 -1.87 7.01
N VAL A 400 11.17 -2.95 7.80
CA VAL A 400 10.22 -4.04 7.49
C VAL A 400 9.24 -4.39 8.62
N ASP A 401 7.98 -4.43 8.22
CA ASP A 401 6.83 -4.98 8.93
C ASP A 401 6.61 -6.47 8.53
N SER A 402 6.09 -7.26 9.46
CA SER A 402 6.02 -8.72 9.38
C SER A 402 4.71 -9.24 8.80
N GLY A 403 4.78 -9.92 7.66
CA GLY A 403 3.66 -10.72 7.15
C GLY A 403 4.02 -11.48 5.88
N TYR A 404 4.24 -12.79 6.00
CA TYR A 404 4.57 -13.74 4.93
C TYR A 404 5.95 -13.59 4.26
N GLY A 405 6.74 -14.66 4.35
CA GLY A 405 8.02 -14.76 3.64
C GLY A 405 7.78 -14.95 2.15
N ASP A 406 8.41 -14.12 1.33
CA ASP A 406 8.52 -14.35 -0.10
C ASP A 406 9.36 -15.62 -0.35
N HIS A 407 8.76 -16.62 -1.00
CA HIS A 407 9.35 -17.91 -1.36
C HIS A 407 10.12 -17.88 -2.69
N SER A 408 10.49 -16.72 -3.23
CA SER A 408 11.09 -16.62 -4.58
C SER A 408 12.53 -17.12 -4.74
N GLN A 409 13.19 -17.71 -3.72
CA GLN A 409 14.49 -18.37 -3.91
C GLN A 409 14.61 -19.72 -3.18
N LEU A 410 14.43 -20.80 -3.92
CA LEU A 410 15.06 -22.10 -3.64
C LEU A 410 15.57 -22.70 -4.95
N SER A 411 16.79 -22.36 -5.35
CA SER A 411 17.62 -23.17 -6.26
C SER A 411 19.06 -22.64 -6.30
N ARG A 412 19.89 -23.08 -5.35
CA ARG A 412 21.30 -23.48 -5.53
C ARG A 412 21.98 -23.66 -4.18
N GLY A 413 22.33 -24.90 -3.84
CA GLY A 413 23.10 -25.26 -2.66
C GLY A 413 22.76 -26.68 -2.22
N GLU A 414 23.64 -27.60 -2.58
CA GLU A 414 23.58 -29.03 -2.24
C GLU A 414 23.62 -29.28 -0.72
N ASP A 415 22.80 -30.24 -0.29
CA ASP A 415 23.00 -31.24 0.76
C ASP A 415 23.71 -30.86 2.09
N ASP A 416 22.92 -30.67 3.17
CA ASP A 416 23.03 -31.45 4.43
C ASP A 416 22.00 -30.99 5.48
N VAL A 417 20.85 -31.66 5.58
CA VAL A 417 19.83 -31.36 6.60
C VAL A 417 19.96 -32.31 7.79
N LYS A 418 20.71 -31.90 8.83
CA LYS A 418 20.55 -32.47 10.18
C LYS A 418 19.32 -31.86 10.85
N ARG A 419 18.24 -32.65 10.90
CA ARG A 419 17.03 -32.31 11.67
C ARG A 419 17.38 -32.17 13.16
N ARG A 420 17.24 -30.97 13.73
CA ARG A 420 17.20 -30.73 15.18
C ARG A 420 15.85 -30.14 15.56
N GLY A 421 14.99 -30.97 16.13
CA GLY A 421 13.71 -30.59 16.74
C GLY A 421 13.20 -31.72 17.63
N ARG A 422 12.90 -31.39 18.90
CA ARG A 422 12.41 -32.29 19.95
C ARG A 422 11.02 -32.81 19.64
N THR A 423 10.86 -34.13 19.61
CA THR A 423 9.57 -34.84 19.65
C THR A 423 8.93 -34.67 21.03
N ARG A 424 7.69 -34.20 21.09
CA ARG A 424 6.83 -34.28 22.29
C ARG A 424 5.94 -35.50 22.12
N GLU A 425 6.27 -36.60 22.78
CA GLU A 425 5.36 -37.72 22.96
C GLU A 425 4.28 -37.34 23.98
N ARG A 426 3.01 -37.53 23.63
CA ARG A 426 1.91 -37.71 24.57
C ARG A 426 1.32 -39.08 24.27
N ALA A 427 1.58 -40.04 25.14
CA ALA A 427 0.90 -41.33 25.13
C ALA A 427 -0.47 -41.17 25.78
N TRP A 428 -1.52 -41.59 25.07
CA TRP A 428 -2.83 -41.91 25.62
C TRP A 428 -2.93 -43.44 25.55
N GLU A 429 -3.04 -44.10 26.70
CA GLU A 429 -3.49 -45.49 26.80
C GLU A 429 -4.81 -45.45 27.58
N GLU A 430 -5.91 -45.68 26.86
CA GLU A 430 -7.14 -46.21 27.41
C GLU A 430 -7.02 -47.74 27.32
N ASP A 431 -7.24 -48.45 28.43
CA ASP A 431 -7.67 -49.84 28.39
C ASP A 431 -8.67 -50.11 29.51
N ILE A 432 -9.77 -50.73 29.09
CA ILE A 432 -10.94 -51.28 29.78
C ILE A 432 -10.49 -52.65 30.38
N ASP A 433 -10.87 -53.18 31.55
CA ASP A 433 -12.22 -53.58 32.00
C ASP A 433 -12.20 -54.15 33.45
N ASP A 434 -13.39 -54.16 34.05
CA ASP A 434 -13.99 -55.00 35.10
C ASP A 434 -13.15 -55.95 36.01
N THR A 435 -13.33 -55.83 37.35
CA THR A 435 -14.13 -56.78 38.18
C THR A 435 -13.93 -56.62 39.70
N SER A 436 -15.07 -56.53 40.41
CA SER A 436 -15.43 -57.14 41.72
C SER A 436 -14.68 -56.81 43.04
N GLY A 437 -15.50 -56.57 44.08
CA GLY A 437 -15.20 -56.96 45.48
C GLY A 437 -14.89 -55.80 46.45
N GLN A 438 -15.88 -55.18 47.09
CA GLN A 438 -16.34 -55.46 48.47
C GLN A 438 -15.41 -55.01 49.63
N VAL A 439 -16.06 -54.35 50.60
CA VAL A 439 -15.75 -54.21 52.05
C VAL A 439 -15.12 -52.91 52.56
N SER A 440 -15.85 -52.37 53.54
CA SER A 440 -15.63 -51.34 54.54
C SER A 440 -14.27 -51.33 55.26
N ASP A 441 -13.78 -50.16 55.64
CA ASP A 441 -13.82 -49.68 57.04
C ASP A 441 -13.18 -48.28 57.20
N SER A 442 -13.65 -47.55 58.22
CA SER A 442 -13.19 -46.22 58.66
C SER A 442 -11.92 -46.32 59.56
N PRO A 443 -11.61 -45.36 60.45
CA PRO A 443 -11.01 -44.04 60.23
C PRO A 443 -9.73 -43.81 61.07
N GLY A 444 -9.01 -42.71 60.82
CA GLY A 444 -8.14 -42.09 61.82
C GLY A 444 -6.89 -41.44 61.22
N ALA A 445 -6.27 -40.42 61.81
CA ALA A 445 -6.58 -39.58 62.95
C ALA A 445 -5.37 -38.64 63.12
N LYS A 446 -5.62 -37.38 63.53
CA LYS A 446 -4.70 -36.48 64.28
C LYS A 446 -3.55 -35.88 63.43
N ARG A 447 -3.12 -34.63 63.62
CA ARG A 447 -3.43 -33.58 64.60
C ARG A 447 -2.73 -32.28 64.12
N THR A 448 -3.42 -31.14 64.29
CA THR A 448 -2.94 -29.83 64.84
C THR A 448 -1.50 -29.37 64.53
N ARG A 449 -1.28 -28.12 64.10
CA ARG A 449 -1.48 -26.92 64.95
C ARG A 449 -1.55 -25.63 64.12
N LEU A 450 -2.56 -24.81 64.42
CA LEU A 450 -2.57 -23.35 64.28
C LEU A 450 -1.42 -22.72 65.10
N VAL A 451 -0.89 -21.60 64.61
CA VAL A 451 -0.83 -20.33 65.37
C VAL A 451 -1.00 -19.17 64.38
N GLU A 452 -2.16 -18.52 64.43
CA GLU A 452 -2.36 -17.11 64.06
C GLU A 452 -2.27 -16.27 65.34
N ALA A 453 -1.68 -15.08 65.25
CA ALA A 453 -2.11 -13.83 65.91
C ALA A 453 -1.15 -12.72 65.44
N ASN A 454 -1.57 -11.81 64.56
CA ASN A 454 -2.42 -10.63 64.74
C ASN A 454 -1.73 -9.42 65.37
N ASN A 455 -1.76 -8.33 64.59
CA ASN A 455 -1.92 -6.90 64.92
C ASN A 455 -0.86 -6.25 65.84
N THR A 456 -0.45 -5.00 65.64
CA THR A 456 -1.28 -3.78 65.61
C THR A 456 -0.50 -2.59 65.02
N LEU A 457 -1.29 -1.63 64.52
CA LEU A 457 -1.01 -0.25 64.09
C LEU A 457 -0.40 0.68 65.17
N ILE A 458 -0.09 1.91 64.70
CA ILE A 458 0.19 3.21 65.37
C ILE A 458 1.70 3.49 65.43
N ASP A 459 2.28 4.57 64.90
CA ASP A 459 1.83 5.93 64.46
C ASP A 459 2.38 6.29 63.06
#